data_AF-A0A367IQ69-F1
#
_entry.id   AF-A0A367IQ69-F1
#
_cell.length_a   1.000
_cell.length_b   1.000
_cell.length_c   1.000
_cell.angle_alpha   90.00
_cell.angle_beta   90.00
_cell.angle_gamma   90.00
#
_symmetry.space_group_name_H-M   'P 1'
#
loop_
_entity.id
_entity.type
_entity.pdbx_description
1 polymer ?
#
loop_
_entity_poly.entity_id
_entity_poly.type
_entity_poly.pdbx_seq_one_letter_code
_entity_poly.pdbx_strand_id
1 'polypeptide(L)'
;SDRRAVKFDFNYNEDKADEVVSEMIEENVIPARHQERIVSEINRIVGEMAENSNKSSGESQETTVWRRECDSRKELERLKQELLVAQKKFLEAEKRCVHLLQQAIIAEEKEQLAVLELEKVIVAKALQEEALLSDGEPSSPETLLNNIVAKEYDDNVIIDIFVEDTCKATKRTRSKAIEWTEKLKEQDILTVGDLRELMDEDWSNLGLTIFAVRALKNMLQK
;
A
#
# COMPACT_ATOMS: atom_id res chain seq x y z
N SER A 1 9.97 -44.82 0.73
CA SER A 1 9.30 -45.90 1.47
C SER A 1 8.01 -46.25 0.74
N ASP A 2 7.95 -47.43 0.15
CA ASP A 2 6.74 -47.94 -0.51
C ASP A 2 5.61 -48.07 0.51
N ARG A 3 4.48 -47.43 0.23
CA ARG A 3 3.25 -47.58 1.02
C ARG A 3 2.58 -48.88 0.57
N ARG A 4 2.65 -49.93 1.40
CA ARG A 4 1.90 -51.17 1.17
C ARG A 4 0.48 -51.01 1.71
N ALA A 5 -0.50 -51.32 0.87
CA ALA A 5 -1.91 -51.39 1.26
C ALA A 5 -2.31 -52.87 1.29
N VAL A 6 -2.93 -53.30 2.38
CA VAL A 6 -3.41 -54.68 2.57
C VAL A 6 -4.89 -54.63 2.90
N LYS A 7 -5.67 -55.45 2.20
CA LYS A 7 -7.10 -55.65 2.44
C LYS A 7 -7.28 -57.03 3.05
N PHE A 8 -8.06 -57.10 4.12
CA PHE A 8 -8.44 -58.33 4.78
C PHE A 8 -9.94 -58.31 5.08
N ASP A 9 -10.52 -59.48 5.27
CA ASP A 9 -11.90 -59.66 5.67
C ASP A 9 -11.94 -60.01 7.17
N PHE A 10 -12.96 -59.51 7.88
CA PHE A 10 -13.09 -59.66 9.33
C PHE A 10 -14.52 -60.05 9.69
N ASN A 11 -14.71 -61.18 10.37
CA ASN A 11 -15.99 -61.67 10.84
C ASN A 11 -16.24 -61.21 12.28
N TYR A 12 -17.20 -60.29 12.46
CA TYR A 12 -17.51 -59.70 13.76
C TYR A 12 -18.00 -60.67 14.85
N ASN A 13 -18.48 -61.87 14.47
CA ASN A 13 -18.98 -62.87 15.43
C ASN A 13 -17.93 -63.90 15.83
N GLU A 14 -16.96 -64.15 14.96
CA GLU A 14 -16.03 -65.28 15.08
C GLU A 14 -14.61 -64.79 15.38
N ASP A 15 -14.23 -63.65 14.82
CA ASP A 15 -12.87 -63.14 14.90
C ASP A 15 -12.70 -62.16 16.05
N LYS A 16 -11.60 -62.29 16.80
CA LYS A 16 -11.17 -61.28 17.78
C LYS A 16 -10.09 -60.39 17.20
N ALA A 17 -10.22 -59.09 17.43
CA ALA A 17 -9.26 -58.10 16.95
C ALA A 17 -7.81 -58.40 17.39
N ASP A 18 -7.59 -58.92 18.60
CA ASP A 18 -6.25 -59.23 19.10
C ASP A 18 -5.63 -60.46 18.43
N GLU A 19 -6.45 -61.47 18.10
CA GLU A 19 -6.01 -62.69 17.41
C GLU A 19 -5.63 -62.36 15.96
N VAL A 20 -6.48 -61.62 15.23
CA VAL A 20 -6.20 -61.20 13.85
C VAL A 20 -4.97 -60.29 13.76
N VAL A 21 -4.81 -59.34 14.68
CA VAL A 21 -3.63 -58.46 14.68
C VAL A 21 -2.35 -59.22 15.03
N SER A 22 -2.44 -60.24 15.89
CA SER A 22 -1.31 -61.13 16.18
C SER A 22 -0.88 -61.91 14.93
N GLU A 23 -1.83 -62.48 14.18
CA GLU A 23 -1.55 -63.14 12.89
C GLU A 23 -0.92 -62.17 11.87
N MET A 24 -1.41 -60.94 11.78
CA MET A 24 -0.84 -59.92 10.89
C MET A 24 0.60 -59.52 11.26
N ILE A 25 0.99 -59.66 12.53
CA ILE A 25 2.37 -59.44 12.99
C ILE A 25 3.24 -60.64 12.61
N GLU A 26 2.74 -61.86 12.80
CA GLU A 26 3.43 -63.11 12.42
C GLU A 26 3.70 -63.15 10.91
N GLU A 27 2.74 -62.73 10.09
CA GLU A 27 2.86 -62.65 8.64
C GLU A 27 3.67 -61.42 8.15
N ASN A 28 4.22 -60.61 9.05
CA ASN A 28 4.98 -59.39 8.76
C ASN A 28 4.20 -58.34 7.93
N VAL A 29 2.87 -58.31 8.06
CA VAL A 29 2.01 -57.30 7.43
C VAL A 29 2.12 -55.96 8.17
N ILE A 30 2.17 -56.01 9.50
CA ILE A 30 2.30 -54.84 10.37
C ILE A 30 3.40 -55.02 11.41
N PRO A 31 4.10 -53.94 11.81
CA PRO A 31 5.01 -54.00 12.94
C PRO A 31 4.29 -54.09 14.30
N ALA A 32 4.82 -54.89 15.22
CA ALA A 32 4.24 -55.12 16.57
C ALA A 32 3.96 -53.84 17.37
N ARG A 33 4.74 -52.77 17.18
CA ARG A 33 4.51 -51.47 17.86
C ARG A 33 3.15 -50.83 17.58
N HIS A 34 2.45 -51.26 16.53
CA HIS A 34 1.12 -50.74 16.19
C HIS A 34 -0.02 -51.63 16.68
N GLN A 35 0.29 -52.75 17.36
CA GLN A 35 -0.70 -53.73 17.83
C GLN A 35 -1.81 -53.05 18.63
N GLU A 36 -1.48 -52.38 19.74
CA GLU A 36 -2.46 -51.75 20.62
C GLU A 36 -3.35 -50.74 19.88
N ARG A 37 -2.75 -49.95 18.97
CA ARG A 37 -3.46 -48.92 18.21
C ARG A 37 -4.42 -49.54 17.19
N ILE A 38 -4.01 -50.59 16.49
CA ILE A 38 -4.83 -51.26 15.47
C ILE A 38 -5.92 -52.09 16.15
N VAL A 39 -5.61 -52.83 17.22
CA VAL A 39 -6.59 -53.57 18.02
C VAL A 39 -7.67 -52.62 18.56
N SER A 40 -7.27 -51.48 19.12
CA SER A 40 -8.21 -50.47 19.61
C SER A 40 -9.10 -49.91 18.49
N GLU A 41 -8.54 -49.68 17.30
CA GLU A 41 -9.29 -49.17 16.15
C GLU A 41 -10.29 -50.21 15.59
N ILE A 42 -9.88 -51.48 15.46
CA ILE A 42 -10.77 -52.57 15.04
C ILE A 42 -11.90 -52.75 16.05
N ASN A 43 -11.60 -52.80 17.34
CA ASN A 43 -12.63 -52.90 18.39
C ASN A 43 -13.58 -51.69 18.39
N ARG A 44 -13.07 -50.48 18.10
CA ARG A 44 -13.91 -49.27 17.95
C ARG A 44 -14.87 -49.44 16.76
N ILE A 45 -14.36 -49.87 15.61
CA ILE A 45 -15.15 -50.08 14.39
C ILE A 45 -16.22 -51.17 14.60
N VAL A 46 -15.86 -52.29 15.23
CA VAL A 46 -16.79 -53.39 15.55
C VAL A 46 -17.89 -52.90 16.51
N GLY A 47 -17.53 -52.11 17.53
CA GLY A 47 -18.49 -51.48 18.44
C GLY A 47 -19.42 -50.50 17.73
N GLU A 48 -18.88 -49.64 16.85
CA GLU A 48 -19.66 -48.68 16.04
C GLU A 48 -20.64 -49.39 15.10
N MET A 49 -20.25 -50.52 14.50
CA MET A 49 -21.14 -51.33 13.65
C MET A 49 -22.25 -52.01 14.45
N ALA A 50 -21.95 -52.54 15.64
CA ALA A 50 -22.96 -53.13 16.54
C ALA A 50 -23.96 -52.08 17.04
N GLU A 51 -23.50 -50.87 17.34
CA GLU A 51 -24.37 -49.74 17.74
C GLU A 51 -25.23 -49.22 16.58
N ASN A 52 -24.70 -49.18 15.35
CA ASN A 52 -25.45 -48.81 14.15
C ASN A 52 -26.53 -49.86 13.79
N SER A 53 -26.30 -51.15 14.06
CA SER A 53 -27.31 -52.20 13.79
C SER A 53 -28.53 -52.10 14.71
N ASN A 54 -28.37 -51.58 15.93
CA ASN A 54 -29.48 -51.35 16.87
C ASN A 54 -30.16 -49.99 16.71
N LYS A 55 -29.56 -49.07 15.93
CA LYS A 55 -30.12 -47.77 15.59
C LYS A 55 -30.52 -47.74 14.13
N SER A 56 -31.71 -48.25 13.83
CA SER A 56 -32.46 -47.84 12.63
C SER A 56 -32.89 -46.37 12.77
N SER A 57 -31.93 -45.46 12.76
CA SER A 57 -32.07 -44.01 12.63
C SER A 57 -30.64 -43.51 12.43
N GLY A 58 -30.24 -43.42 11.15
CA GLY A 58 -28.90 -43.00 10.78
C GLY A 58 -28.57 -41.63 11.36
N GLU A 59 -27.28 -41.41 11.65
CA GLU A 59 -26.58 -40.12 11.65
C GLU A 59 -25.47 -40.02 12.72
N SER A 60 -24.38 -40.81 12.64
CA SER A 60 -23.25 -40.57 13.57
C SER A 60 -21.84 -40.55 12.99
N GLN A 61 -21.58 -41.15 11.82
CA GLN A 61 -20.23 -41.10 11.23
C GLN A 61 -20.16 -40.66 9.77
N GLU A 62 -21.17 -40.92 8.94
CA GLU A 62 -21.33 -40.16 7.69
C GLU A 62 -21.67 -38.68 8.00
N THR A 63 -22.36 -38.40 9.10
CA THR A 63 -22.72 -37.01 9.45
C THR A 63 -21.54 -36.13 9.76
N THR A 64 -20.42 -36.64 10.27
CA THR A 64 -19.27 -35.76 10.57
C THR A 64 -18.51 -35.37 9.30
N VAL A 65 -18.50 -36.21 8.26
CA VAL A 65 -17.89 -35.90 6.96
C VAL A 65 -18.83 -35.01 6.13
N TRP A 66 -20.10 -35.37 6.03
CA TRP A 66 -21.10 -34.59 5.30
C TRP A 66 -21.39 -33.23 5.97
N ARG A 67 -21.38 -33.12 7.30
CA ARG A 67 -21.52 -31.84 8.01
C ARG A 67 -20.34 -30.91 7.71
N ARG A 68 -19.11 -31.45 7.69
CA ARG A 68 -17.90 -30.67 7.37
C ARG A 68 -17.88 -30.18 5.91
N GLU A 69 -18.32 -30.99 4.94
CA GLU A 69 -18.49 -30.53 3.54
C GLU A 69 -19.67 -29.57 3.37
N CYS A 70 -20.78 -29.79 4.08
CA CYS A 70 -21.94 -28.90 4.05
C CYS A 70 -21.62 -27.53 4.67
N ASP A 71 -20.85 -27.50 5.76
CA ASP A 71 -20.32 -26.28 6.37
C ASP A 71 -19.35 -25.56 5.43
N SER A 72 -18.48 -26.31 4.74
CA SER A 72 -17.55 -25.74 3.75
C SER A 72 -18.29 -25.09 2.56
N ARG A 73 -19.38 -25.71 2.06
CA ARG A 73 -20.19 -25.13 0.98
C ARG A 73 -20.97 -23.90 1.43
N LYS A 74 -21.55 -23.93 2.64
CA LYS A 74 -22.24 -22.78 3.24
C LYS A 74 -21.27 -21.62 3.47
N GLU A 75 -20.08 -21.92 3.96
CA GLU A 75 -19.03 -20.92 4.15
C GLU A 75 -18.54 -20.35 2.83
N LEU A 76 -18.37 -21.18 1.80
CA LEU A 76 -18.05 -20.72 0.46
C LEU A 76 -19.13 -19.78 -0.10
N GLU A 77 -20.40 -20.11 0.10
CA GLU A 77 -21.51 -19.27 -0.38
C GLU A 77 -21.62 -17.96 0.42
N ARG A 78 -21.36 -18.02 1.74
CA ARG A 78 -21.21 -16.83 2.59
C ARG A 78 -20.08 -15.92 2.08
N LEU A 79 -18.92 -16.49 1.81
CA LEU A 79 -17.75 -15.76 1.31
C LEU A 79 -18.00 -15.15 -0.07
N LYS A 80 -18.68 -15.85 -0.98
CA LYS A 80 -19.11 -15.28 -2.26
C LYS A 80 -20.05 -14.10 -2.06
N GLN A 81 -21.02 -14.21 -1.15
CA GLN A 81 -21.94 -13.13 -0.86
C GLN A 81 -21.22 -11.92 -0.23
N GLU A 82 -20.30 -12.16 0.71
CA GLU A 82 -19.45 -11.13 1.30
C GLU A 82 -18.57 -10.45 0.24
N LEU A 83 -17.99 -11.23 -0.68
CA LEU A 83 -17.21 -10.71 -1.80
C LEU A 83 -18.05 -9.84 -2.73
N LEU A 84 -19.27 -10.23 -3.06
CA LEU A 84 -20.18 -9.41 -3.87
C LEU A 84 -20.53 -8.08 -3.18
N VAL A 85 -20.76 -8.12 -1.86
CA VAL A 85 -21.01 -6.90 -1.07
C VAL A 85 -19.76 -6.02 -1.04
N ALA A 86 -18.58 -6.59 -0.84
CA ALA A 86 -17.30 -5.88 -0.85
C ALA A 86 -17.04 -5.24 -2.23
N GLN A 87 -17.32 -5.96 -3.32
CA GLN A 87 -17.16 -5.47 -4.68
C GLN A 87 -18.10 -4.29 -4.97
N LYS A 88 -19.35 -4.33 -4.51
CA LYS A 88 -20.28 -3.18 -4.61
C LYS A 88 -19.77 -1.97 -3.84
N LYS A 89 -19.30 -2.16 -2.61
CA LYS A 89 -18.71 -1.09 -1.79
C LYS A 89 -17.47 -0.48 -2.45
N PHE A 90 -16.63 -1.32 -3.06
CA PHE A 90 -15.46 -0.87 -3.79
C PHE A 90 -15.85 -0.02 -5.00
N LEU A 91 -16.81 -0.48 -5.80
CA LEU A 91 -17.30 0.28 -6.96
C LEU A 91 -17.92 1.64 -6.55
N GLU A 92 -18.64 1.68 -5.44
CA GLU A 92 -19.18 2.93 -4.89
C GLU A 92 -18.08 3.86 -4.33
N ALA A 93 -17.03 3.31 -3.74
CA ALA A 93 -15.87 4.08 -3.30
C ALA A 93 -15.10 4.65 -4.51
N GLU A 94 -14.90 3.85 -5.56
CA GLU A 94 -14.26 4.27 -6.80
C GLU A 94 -15.01 5.43 -7.45
N LYS A 95 -16.34 5.34 -7.58
CA LYS A 95 -17.18 6.45 -8.08
C LYS A 95 -17.02 7.72 -7.24
N ARG A 96 -16.94 7.59 -5.92
CA ARG A 96 -16.72 8.74 -5.01
C ARG A 96 -15.34 9.36 -5.23
N CYS A 97 -14.30 8.55 -5.35
CA CYS A 97 -12.95 9.03 -5.63
C CYS A 97 -12.88 9.79 -6.96
N VAL A 98 -13.48 9.25 -8.02
CA VAL A 98 -13.54 9.92 -9.33
C VAL A 98 -14.26 11.27 -9.23
N HIS A 99 -15.39 11.32 -8.52
CA HIS A 99 -16.13 12.57 -8.32
C HIS A 99 -15.32 13.61 -7.55
N LEU A 100 -14.63 13.21 -6.47
CA LEU A 100 -13.78 14.11 -5.69
C LEU A 100 -12.59 14.62 -6.51
N LEU A 101 -11.96 13.77 -7.32
CA LEU A 101 -10.89 14.18 -8.23
C LEU A 101 -11.39 15.22 -9.25
N GLN A 102 -12.57 15.00 -9.84
CA GLN A 102 -13.18 15.98 -10.75
C GLN A 102 -13.43 17.32 -10.06
N GLN A 103 -13.95 17.30 -8.82
CA GLN A 103 -14.15 18.52 -8.05
C GLN A 103 -12.84 19.24 -7.72
N ALA A 104 -11.78 18.49 -7.40
CA ALA A 104 -10.46 19.04 -7.14
C ALA A 104 -9.86 19.73 -8.37
N ILE A 105 -9.98 19.12 -9.55
CA ILE A 105 -9.52 19.71 -10.82
C ILE A 105 -10.26 21.03 -11.09
N ILE A 106 -11.59 21.05 -10.94
CA ILE A 106 -12.39 22.28 -11.14
C ILE A 106 -12.01 23.36 -10.12
N ALA A 107 -11.72 22.98 -8.87
CA ALA A 107 -11.28 23.91 -7.84
C ALA A 107 -9.91 24.50 -8.17
N GLU A 108 -8.97 23.69 -8.64
CA GLU A 108 -7.63 24.11 -9.07
C GLU A 108 -7.70 25.08 -10.26
N GLU A 109 -8.53 24.78 -11.28
CA GLU A 109 -8.75 25.70 -12.41
C GLU A 109 -9.30 27.05 -11.97
N LYS A 110 -10.25 27.05 -11.02
CA LYS A 110 -10.79 28.29 -10.45
C LYS A 110 -9.76 29.07 -9.66
N GLU A 111 -8.92 28.38 -8.88
CA GLU A 111 -7.82 29.00 -8.15
C GLU A 111 -6.82 29.65 -9.12
N GLN A 112 -6.43 28.96 -10.18
CA GLN A 112 -5.54 29.50 -11.21
C GLN A 112 -6.12 30.76 -11.87
N LEU A 113 -7.42 30.77 -12.18
CA LEU A 113 -8.08 31.96 -12.71
C LEU A 113 -8.09 33.12 -11.71
N ALA A 114 -8.34 32.84 -10.44
CA ALA A 114 -8.33 33.86 -9.39
C ALA A 114 -6.92 34.45 -9.19
N VAL A 115 -5.87 33.62 -9.24
CA VAL A 115 -4.47 34.08 -9.18
C VAL A 115 -4.15 35.01 -10.36
N LEU A 116 -4.51 34.61 -11.58
CA LEU A 116 -4.30 35.46 -12.77
C LEU A 116 -5.05 36.80 -12.68
N GLU A 117 -6.25 36.79 -12.07
CA GLU A 117 -7.02 38.02 -11.86
C GLU A 117 -6.38 38.93 -10.80
N LEU A 118 -5.86 38.34 -9.71
CA LEU A 118 -5.09 39.08 -8.71
C LEU A 118 -3.80 39.64 -9.29
N GLU A 119 -3.07 38.89 -10.12
CA GLU A 119 -1.89 39.38 -10.83
C GLU A 119 -2.22 40.60 -11.70
N LYS A 120 -3.35 40.57 -12.44
CA LYS A 120 -3.80 41.73 -13.23
C LYS A 120 -4.10 42.94 -12.35
N VAL A 121 -4.75 42.74 -11.20
CA VAL A 121 -5.05 43.84 -10.26
C VAL A 121 -3.77 44.43 -9.67
N ILE A 122 -2.80 43.58 -9.32
CA ILE A 122 -1.50 44.01 -8.81
C ILE A 122 -0.76 44.84 -9.87
N VAL A 123 -0.71 44.37 -11.11
CA VAL A 123 -0.08 45.12 -12.23
C VAL A 123 -0.80 46.45 -12.47
N ALA A 124 -2.14 46.46 -12.48
CA ALA A 124 -2.90 47.69 -12.66
C ALA A 124 -2.64 48.71 -11.54
N LYS A 125 -2.53 48.24 -10.29
CA LYS A 125 -2.21 49.09 -9.14
C LYS A 125 -0.79 49.64 -9.21
N ALA A 126 0.20 48.82 -9.60
CA ALA A 126 1.59 49.25 -9.77
C ALA A 126 1.72 50.35 -10.86
N LEU A 127 1.04 50.19 -12.00
CA LEU A 127 0.99 51.21 -13.05
C LEU A 127 0.34 52.52 -12.58
N GLN A 128 -0.66 52.43 -11.68
CA GLN A 128 -1.34 53.59 -11.12
C GLN A 128 -0.49 54.32 -10.06
N GLU A 129 0.33 53.58 -9.30
CA GLU A 129 1.30 54.14 -8.35
C GLU A 129 2.51 54.77 -9.06
N GLU A 130 3.03 54.20 -10.16
CA GLU A 130 4.05 54.85 -10.99
C GLU A 130 3.54 56.15 -11.63
N ALA A 131 2.28 56.19 -12.10
CA ALA A 131 1.68 57.40 -12.65
C ALA A 131 1.56 58.56 -11.64
N LEU A 132 1.67 58.28 -10.33
CA LEU A 132 1.64 59.26 -9.25
C LEU A 132 3.05 59.66 -8.76
N LEU A 133 4.12 58.98 -9.22
CA LEU A 133 5.51 59.17 -8.78
C LEU A 133 6.48 59.26 -9.98
N SER A 134 6.58 60.45 -10.60
CA SER A 134 7.75 60.96 -11.36
C SER A 134 7.86 60.81 -12.89
N ASP A 135 8.43 61.89 -13.45
CA ASP A 135 8.82 62.29 -14.82
C ASP A 135 9.95 61.41 -15.45
N GLY A 136 9.96 60.09 -15.21
CA GLY A 136 11.02 59.16 -15.65
C GLY A 136 10.51 58.06 -16.60
N GLU A 137 11.36 57.60 -17.51
CA GLU A 137 11.03 56.61 -18.56
C GLU A 137 10.24 55.39 -18.02
N PRO A 138 9.18 54.95 -18.73
CA PRO A 138 8.36 53.83 -18.28
C PRO A 138 9.16 52.52 -18.37
N SER A 139 9.37 51.91 -17.20
CA SER A 139 9.94 50.56 -17.10
C SER A 139 8.96 49.55 -17.71
N SER A 140 9.45 48.63 -18.56
CA SER A 140 8.61 47.62 -19.20
C SER A 140 7.81 46.80 -18.17
N PRO A 141 6.52 46.50 -18.40
CA PRO A 141 5.67 45.73 -17.48
C PRO A 141 6.23 44.34 -17.15
N GLU A 142 7.08 43.76 -18.00
CA GLU A 142 7.81 42.51 -17.72
C GLU A 142 8.81 42.65 -16.56
N THR A 143 9.39 43.83 -16.37
CA THR A 143 10.36 44.12 -15.30
C THR A 143 9.66 44.27 -13.96
N LEU A 144 8.47 44.89 -13.95
CA LEU A 144 7.64 45.04 -12.76
C LEU A 144 7.08 43.69 -12.29
N LEU A 145 6.64 42.82 -13.21
CA LEU A 145 6.18 41.47 -12.88
C LEU A 145 7.32 40.60 -12.29
N ASN A 146 8.53 40.68 -12.84
CA ASN A 146 9.67 39.94 -12.29
C ASN A 146 10.09 40.44 -10.90
N ASN A 147 9.98 41.75 -10.63
CA ASN A 147 10.32 42.31 -9.32
C ASN A 147 9.25 42.07 -8.26
N ILE A 148 7.97 41.90 -8.65
CA ILE A 148 6.87 41.60 -7.72
C ILE A 148 6.80 40.09 -7.39
N VAL A 149 7.25 39.22 -8.31
CA VAL A 149 7.26 37.75 -8.14
C VAL A 149 8.61 37.22 -7.64
N ALA A 150 9.63 38.09 -7.48
CA ALA A 150 10.87 37.77 -6.80
C ALA A 150 10.59 37.52 -5.31
N LYS A 151 10.35 36.24 -4.97
CA LYS A 151 10.20 35.80 -3.59
C LYS A 151 11.59 35.82 -2.97
N GLU A 152 11.95 36.95 -2.37
CA GLU A 152 13.20 37.08 -1.62
C GLU A 152 13.11 36.17 -0.39
N TYR A 153 14.06 35.25 -0.26
CA TYR A 153 14.10 34.30 0.85
C TYR A 153 15.00 34.84 1.96
N ASP A 154 14.39 35.00 3.15
CA ASP A 154 15.09 35.25 4.39
C ASP A 154 16.02 34.08 4.74
N ASP A 155 17.16 34.38 5.36
CA ASP A 155 18.19 33.39 5.68
C ASP A 155 17.68 32.31 6.65
N ASN A 156 16.66 32.60 7.47
CA ASN A 156 16.08 31.65 8.42
C ASN A 156 15.09 30.66 7.76
N VAL A 157 14.81 30.78 6.46
CA VAL A 157 13.90 29.86 5.76
C VAL A 157 14.53 28.48 5.69
N ILE A 158 13.77 27.46 6.09
CA ILE A 158 14.22 26.06 6.00
C ILE A 158 14.39 25.61 4.55
N ILE A 159 15.42 24.81 4.30
CA ILE A 159 15.81 24.38 2.96
C ILE A 159 14.72 23.55 2.26
N ASP A 160 13.89 22.82 3.01
CA ASP A 160 12.77 22.05 2.45
C ASP A 160 11.79 22.93 1.66
N ILE A 161 11.43 24.09 2.23
CA ILE A 161 10.48 25.03 1.62
C ILE A 161 11.12 25.65 0.38
N PHE A 162 12.37 26.10 0.50
CA PHE A 162 13.10 26.72 -0.60
C PHE A 162 13.27 25.77 -1.80
N VAL A 163 13.66 24.52 -1.56
CA VAL A 163 13.86 23.52 -2.61
C VAL A 163 12.53 23.10 -3.23
N GLU A 164 11.47 22.98 -2.44
CA GLU A 164 10.13 22.68 -2.97
C GLU A 164 9.63 23.80 -3.89
N ASP A 165 9.79 25.05 -3.50
CA ASP A 165 9.44 26.21 -4.31
C ASP A 165 10.33 26.32 -5.56
N THR A 166 11.62 26.02 -5.45
CA THR A 166 12.55 25.93 -6.61
C THR A 166 12.12 24.84 -7.60
N CYS A 167 11.69 23.68 -7.11
CA CYS A 167 11.19 22.60 -7.94
C CYS A 167 9.87 22.98 -8.64
N LYS A 168 8.95 23.63 -7.93
CA LYS A 168 7.71 24.16 -8.51
C LYS A 168 7.99 25.18 -9.61
N ALA A 169 8.87 26.15 -9.35
CA ALA A 169 9.27 27.17 -10.31
C ALA A 169 9.93 26.58 -11.58
N THR A 170 10.65 25.46 -11.43
CA THR A 170 11.31 24.76 -12.55
C THR A 170 10.49 23.59 -13.13
N LYS A 171 9.21 23.47 -12.76
CA LYS A 171 8.28 22.42 -13.23
C LYS A 171 8.79 20.99 -12.97
N ARG A 172 9.38 20.76 -11.80
CA ARG A 172 9.88 19.45 -11.34
C ARG A 172 8.90 18.79 -10.37
N THR A 173 8.94 17.47 -10.32
CA THR A 173 8.09 16.67 -9.43
C THR A 173 8.57 16.75 -7.98
N ARG A 174 7.65 16.55 -7.04
CA ARG A 174 7.93 16.52 -5.60
C ARG A 174 9.04 15.53 -5.21
N SER A 175 9.15 14.41 -5.92
CA SER A 175 10.21 13.42 -5.70
C SER A 175 11.62 14.01 -5.93
N LYS A 176 11.79 14.94 -6.88
CA LYS A 176 13.06 15.63 -7.10
C LYS A 176 13.37 16.66 -6.02
N ALA A 177 12.34 17.32 -5.48
CA ALA A 177 12.52 18.21 -4.34
C ALA A 177 13.07 17.43 -3.14
N ILE A 178 12.49 16.27 -2.84
CA ILE A 178 12.96 15.39 -1.74
C ILE A 178 14.42 14.98 -1.97
N GLU A 179 14.78 14.51 -3.17
CA GLU A 179 16.16 14.11 -3.50
C GLU A 179 17.16 15.26 -3.28
N TRP A 180 16.81 16.48 -3.72
CA TRP A 180 17.71 17.63 -3.59
C TRP A 180 17.84 18.07 -2.14
N THR A 181 16.73 18.08 -1.41
CA THR A 181 16.70 18.40 0.02
C THR A 181 17.51 17.40 0.85
N GLU A 182 17.39 16.10 0.59
CA GLU A 182 18.17 15.07 1.29
C GLU A 182 19.67 15.29 1.09
N LYS A 183 20.11 15.54 -0.14
CA LYS A 183 21.52 15.83 -0.46
C LYS A 183 22.06 17.09 0.21
N LEU A 184 21.23 18.13 0.34
CA LEU A 184 21.63 19.35 1.05
C LEU A 184 21.75 19.09 2.56
N LYS A 185 20.78 18.36 3.15
CA LYS A 185 20.81 17.99 4.57
C LYS A 185 21.96 17.04 4.92
N GLU A 186 22.38 16.17 4.00
CA GLU A 186 23.57 15.33 4.18
C GLU A 186 24.86 16.16 4.34
N GLN A 187 24.88 17.40 3.83
CA GLN A 187 25.99 18.35 3.98
C GLN A 187 25.73 19.39 5.09
N ASP A 188 24.79 19.12 5.99
CA ASP A 188 24.40 20.01 7.10
C ASP A 188 23.86 21.38 6.67
N ILE A 189 23.31 21.47 5.44
CA ILE A 189 22.63 22.67 4.95
C ILE A 189 21.16 22.56 5.33
N LEU A 190 20.73 23.39 6.29
CA LEU A 190 19.38 23.33 6.87
C LEU A 190 18.53 24.53 6.48
N THR A 191 19.16 25.65 6.16
CA THR A 191 18.52 26.94 5.88
C THR A 191 19.02 27.57 4.59
N VAL A 192 18.29 28.59 4.12
CA VAL A 192 18.70 29.40 2.96
C VAL A 192 20.00 30.16 3.26
N GLY A 193 20.20 30.60 4.51
CA GLY A 193 21.45 31.23 4.94
C GLY A 193 22.66 30.33 4.72
N ASP A 194 22.59 29.07 5.18
CA ASP A 194 23.66 28.08 4.98
C ASP A 194 23.99 27.92 3.48
N LEU A 195 22.98 27.97 2.61
CA LEU A 195 23.13 27.84 1.17
C LEU A 195 23.80 29.08 0.53
N ARG A 196 23.60 30.28 1.09
CA ARG A 196 24.23 31.53 0.63
C ARG A 196 25.70 31.62 1.04
N GLU A 197 26.09 31.00 2.14
CA GLU A 197 27.47 30.98 2.64
C GLU A 197 28.38 30.02 1.86
N LEU A 198 27.82 29.16 1.01
CA LEU A 198 28.57 28.20 0.21
C LEU A 198 29.47 28.86 -0.85
N MET A 199 30.73 28.42 -0.90
CA MET A 199 31.67 28.80 -1.95
C MET A 199 31.38 28.02 -3.24
N ASP A 200 31.85 28.52 -4.38
CA ASP A 200 31.65 27.85 -5.69
C ASP A 200 32.21 26.41 -5.74
N GLU A 201 33.23 26.14 -4.94
CA GLU A 201 33.80 24.82 -4.73
C GLU A 201 32.81 23.89 -4.01
N ASP A 202 32.15 24.38 -2.96
CA ASP A 202 31.14 23.64 -2.19
C ASP A 202 29.93 23.31 -3.07
N TRP A 203 29.46 24.26 -3.88
CA TRP A 203 28.35 24.06 -4.83
C TRP A 203 28.59 22.89 -5.80
N SER A 204 29.85 22.64 -6.15
CA SER A 204 30.23 21.54 -7.04
C SER A 204 30.30 20.20 -6.31
N ASN A 205 30.48 20.22 -4.98
CA ASN A 205 30.62 19.06 -4.13
C ASN A 205 29.29 18.58 -3.49
N LEU A 206 28.17 19.31 -3.66
CA LEU A 206 26.84 18.95 -3.12
C LEU A 206 26.23 17.66 -3.69
N GLY A 207 26.85 17.00 -4.69
CA GLY A 207 26.30 15.80 -5.33
C GLY A 207 24.98 16.06 -6.10
N LEU A 208 24.66 17.32 -6.36
CA LEU A 208 23.53 17.76 -7.15
C LEU A 208 23.87 17.81 -8.64
N THR A 209 22.85 17.67 -9.50
CA THR A 209 23.05 17.86 -10.94
C THR A 209 23.36 19.33 -11.24
N ILE A 210 24.08 19.60 -12.33
CA ILE A 210 24.39 20.97 -12.79
C ILE A 210 23.10 21.80 -12.97
N PHE A 211 22.01 21.17 -13.42
CA PHE A 211 20.71 21.82 -13.53
C PHE A 211 20.16 22.24 -12.16
N ALA A 212 20.20 21.35 -11.17
CA ALA A 212 19.72 21.62 -9.81
C ALA A 212 20.51 22.78 -9.18
N VAL A 213 21.83 22.77 -9.30
CA VAL A 213 22.71 23.86 -8.83
C VAL A 213 22.33 25.18 -9.47
N ARG A 214 22.15 25.21 -10.80
CA ARG A 214 21.72 26.43 -11.51
C ARG A 214 20.33 26.89 -11.09
N ALA A 215 19.39 25.96 -10.90
CA ALA A 215 18.04 26.29 -10.46
C ALA A 215 18.03 26.94 -9.07
N LEU A 216 18.77 26.37 -8.12
CA LEU A 216 18.89 26.89 -6.76
C LEU A 216 19.61 28.25 -6.74
N LYS A 217 20.73 28.39 -7.46
CA LYS A 217 21.44 29.68 -7.57
C LYS A 217 20.57 30.77 -8.20
N ASN A 218 19.82 30.44 -9.25
CA ASN A 218 18.91 31.40 -9.88
C ASN A 218 17.73 31.79 -8.97
N MET A 219 17.33 30.92 -8.04
CA MET A 219 16.30 31.24 -7.04
C MET A 219 16.86 32.03 -5.85
N LEU A 220 18.17 31.92 -5.56
CA LEU A 220 18.87 32.71 -4.53
C LEU A 220 19.24 34.13 -5.00
N GLN A 221 19.51 34.30 -6.30
CA GLN A 221 19.91 35.56 -6.93
C GLN A 221 18.72 36.41 -7.39
N LYS A 222 17.50 35.86 -7.31
CA LYS A 222 16.25 36.58 -7.52
C LYS A 222 15.80 37.20 -6.21
#